data_AF-A0A5E4M2L6-F1
#
_entry.id   AF-A0A5E4M2L6-F1
#
_cell.length_a   1.000
_cell.length_b   1.000
_cell.length_c   1.000
_cell.angle_alpha   90.00
_cell.angle_beta   90.00
_cell.angle_gamma   90.00
#
_symmetry.space_group_name_H-M   'P 1'
#
loop_
_entity.id
_entity.type
_entity.pdbx_description
1 polymer ?
#
loop_
_entity_poly.entity_id
_entity_poly.type
_entity_poly.pdbx_seq_one_letter_code
_entity_poly.pdbx_strand_id
1 'polypeptide(L)' 'MANEQAENIAFVQLIESHPCLYDITSSNYTRQDIKEKAWNDISKKTNNSSK' A
#
# COMPACT_ATOMS: atom_id res chain seq x y z
N MET A 1 -4.45 -5.08 20.98
CA MET A 1 -4.94 -6.25 20.22
C MET A 1 -6.02 -5.88 19.20
N ALA A 2 -7.11 -5.17 19.55
CA ALA A 2 -8.12 -4.77 18.55
C ALA A 2 -7.64 -3.68 17.56
N ASN A 3 -6.79 -2.76 18.01
CA ASN A 3 -6.27 -1.66 17.18
C ASN A 3 -5.36 -2.14 16.04
N GLU A 4 -4.48 -3.09 16.33
CA GLU A 4 -3.52 -3.65 15.36
C GLU A 4 -4.22 -4.42 14.23
N GLN A 5 -5.33 -5.12 14.53
CA GLN A 5 -6.12 -5.81 13.51
C GLN A 5 -6.80 -4.82 12.56
N ALA A 6 -7.33 -3.71 13.08
CA ALA A 6 -7.92 -2.65 12.27
C ALA A 6 -6.87 -1.95 11.39
N GLU A 7 -5.68 -1.69 11.94
CA GLU A 7 -4.54 -1.13 11.20
C GLU A 7 -4.07 -2.07 10.09
N ASN A 8 -3.97 -3.37 10.37
CA ASN A 8 -3.59 -4.39 9.38
C ASN A 8 -4.62 -4.48 8.24
N ILE A 9 -5.92 -4.45 8.54
CA ILE A 9 -6.98 -4.46 7.52
C ILE A 9 -6.90 -3.19 6.67
N ALA A 10 -6.76 -2.02 7.28
CA ALA A 10 -6.62 -0.75 6.56
C ALA A 10 -5.36 -0.73 5.67
N PHE A 11 -4.26 -1.31 6.16
CA PHE A 11 -3.03 -1.46 5.39
C PHE A 11 -3.20 -2.38 4.18
N VAL A 12 -3.85 -3.54 4.35
CA VAL A 12 -4.12 -4.47 3.25
C VAL A 12 -5.01 -3.81 2.19
N GLN A 13 -6.08 -3.13 2.59
CA GLN A 13 -6.96 -2.38 1.66
C GLN A 13 -6.18 -1.33 0.87
N LEU A 14 -5.19 -0.70 1.50
CA LEU A 14 -4.35 0.29 0.85
C LEU A 14 -3.39 -0.33 -0.16
N ILE A 15 -2.85 -1.52 0.12
CA ILE A 15 -2.05 -2.30 -0.83
C ILE A 15 -2.90 -2.75 -2.01
N GLU A 16 -4.14 -3.20 -1.78
CA GLU A 16 -5.07 -3.63 -2.83
C GLU A 16 -5.35 -2.51 -3.85
N SER A 17 -5.39 -1.25 -3.40
CA SER A 17 -5.55 -0.07 -4.27
C SER A 17 -4.34 0.20 -5.20
N HIS A 18 -3.22 -0.50 -5.01
CA HIS A 18 -2.01 -0.38 -5.81
C HIS A 18 -1.60 -1.74 -6.45
N PRO A 19 -2.26 -2.18 -7.54
CA PRO A 19 -1.96 -3.45 -8.21
C PRO A 19 -0.49 -3.60 -8.64
N CYS A 20 0.21 -2.49 -8.90
CA CYS A 20 1.64 -2.51 -9.23
C CYS A 20 2.55 -3.16 -8.17
N LEU A 21 2.05 -3.35 -6.95
CA LEU A 21 2.79 -3.97 -5.85
C LEU A 21 2.66 -5.50 -5.81
N TYR A 22 1.57 -6.08 -6.31
CA TYR A 22 1.28 -7.51 -6.18
C TYR A 22 0.83 -8.20 -7.48
N ASP A 23 0.27 -7.46 -8.44
CA ASP A 23 -0.22 -8.02 -9.70
C ASP A 23 0.93 -8.24 -10.68
N ILE A 24 1.49 -9.45 -10.65
CA ILE A 24 2.57 -9.89 -11.55
C ILE A 24 2.19 -9.89 -13.04
N THR A 25 0.90 -9.85 -13.36
CA THR A 25 0.40 -9.82 -14.74
C THR A 25 0.38 -8.41 -15.32
N SER A 26 0.43 -7.39 -14.45
CA SER A 26 0.46 -6.00 -14.85
C SER A 26 1.85 -5.58 -15.35
N SER A 27 1.90 -4.85 -16.47
CA SER A 27 3.13 -4.21 -16.96
C SER A 27 3.71 -3.20 -15.95
N ASN A 28 2.89 -2.74 -15.00
CA ASN A 28 3.31 -1.83 -13.95
C ASN A 28 4.05 -2.55 -12.80
N TYR A 29 3.95 -3.88 -12.69
CA TYR A 29 4.66 -4.65 -11.68
C TYR A 29 6.16 -4.77 -11.97
N THR A 30 6.63 -4.60 -13.20
CA THR A 30 8.07 -4.55 -13.49
C THR A 30 8.65 -3.15 -13.34
N ARG A 31 7.80 -2.13 -13.18
CA ARG A 31 8.18 -0.71 -13.13
C ARG A 31 8.49 -0.24 -11.72
N GLN A 32 9.78 -0.11 -11.43
CA GLN A 32 10.27 0.36 -10.13
C GLN A 32 9.78 1.79 -9.80
N ASP A 33 9.70 2.67 -10.78
CA ASP A 33 9.22 4.05 -10.60
C ASP A 33 7.76 4.11 -10.09
N ILE A 34 6.92 3.21 -10.59
CA ILE A 34 5.52 3.10 -10.17
C ILE A 34 5.43 2.49 -8.77
N LYS A 35 6.25 1.48 -8.46
CA LYS A 35 6.29 0.87 -7.12
C LYS A 35 6.73 1.86 -6.06
N GLU A 36 7.77 2.65 -6.34
CA GLU A 36 8.26 3.67 -5.42
C GLU A 36 7.18 4.73 -5.15
N LYS A 37 6.47 5.17 -6.19
CA LYS A 37 5.34 6.10 -6.05
C LYS A 37 4.22 5.51 -5.20
N ALA A 38 3.86 4.23 -5.41
CA ALA A 38 2.84 3.55 -4.62
C ALA A 38 3.23 3.42 -3.14
N TRP A 39 4.47 3.02 -2.84
CA TRP A 39 4.97 2.97 -1.47
C TRP A 39 5.02 4.34 -0.78
N ASN A 40 5.34 5.40 -1.52
CA ASN A 40 5.29 6.77 -1.02
C ASN A 40 3.87 7.22 -0.69
N ASP A 41 2.87 6.83 -1.50
CA ASP A 41 1.45 7.09 -1.21
C ASP A 41 0.98 6.32 0.03
N ILE A 42 1.37 5.04 0.13
CA ILE A 42 1.07 4.18 1.28
C ILE A 42 1.63 4.77 2.57
N SER A 43 2.92 5.14 2.58
CA SER A 43 3.57 5.68 3.77
C SER A 43 2.93 6.98 4.26
N LYS A 44 2.51 7.86 3.34
CA LYS A 44 1.80 9.11 3.68
C LYS A 44 0.45 8.86 4.33
N LYS A 45 -0.29 7.86 3.85
CA LYS A 45 -1.63 7.53 4.38
C LYS A 45 -1.54 6.81 5.72
N THR A 46 -0.60 5.87 5.86
CA THR A 46 -0.38 5.17 7.15
C THR A 46 0.13 6.14 8.23
N ASN A 47 1.03 7.08 7.88
CA ASN A 47 1.59 8.04 8.85
C ASN A 47 0.60 9.13 9.29
N ASN A 48 -0.47 9.38 8.54
CA ASN A 48 -1.54 10.31 8.95
C ASN A 48 -2.54 9.68 9.93
N SER A 49 -2.52 8.36 10.13
CA SER A 49 -3.42 7.70 11.09
C SER A 49 -2.98 7.83 12.55
N SER A 50 -1.82 8.45 12.81
CA SER A 50 -1.19 8.53 14.14
C SER A 50 -1.06 9.95 14.70
N LYS A 51 -1.92 10.90 14.29
CA LYS A 51 -1.90 12.26 14.86
C LYS A 51 -3.23 12.66 15.48
#